data_AF-A0AAV1CID4-F1
#
_entry.id   AF-A0AAV1CID4-F1
#
_cell.length_a   1.000
_cell.length_b   1.000
_cell.length_c   1.000
_cell.angle_alpha   90.00
_cell.angle_beta   90.00
_cell.angle_gamma   90.00
#
_symmetry.space_group_name_H-M   'P 1'
#
loop_
_entity.id
_entity.type
_entity.pdbx_description
1 polymer ?
#
loop_
_entity_poly.entity_id
_entity_poly.type
_entity_poly.pdbx_seq_one_letter_code
_entity_poly.pdbx_strand_id
1 'polypeptide(L)'
;MKMEFIYDYIFHLLNEYGKLLKFKPNIPEKATEVCAETLACSATGNSRKFMEESLEKSPSSNSTCTLPPPYDPEAVKAFNDEKKRLILEVERWEDEYWESKAMNQ
;
A
#
# COMPACT_ATOMS: atom_id res chain seq x y z
N MET A 1 -3.57 -2.82 -12.33
CA MET A 1 -2.49 -3.03 -11.33
C MET A 1 -3.08 -3.81 -10.17
N LYS A 2 -2.51 -4.95 -9.78
CA LYS A 2 -3.01 -5.75 -8.67
C LYS A 2 -2.15 -5.53 -7.43
N MET A 3 -2.78 -5.54 -6.25
CA MET A 3 -2.09 -5.33 -4.97
C MET A 3 -1.03 -6.41 -4.68
N GLU A 4 -1.25 -7.65 -5.14
CA GLU A 4 -0.28 -8.76 -5.03
C GLU A 4 1.12 -8.34 -5.52
N PHE A 5 1.19 -7.64 -6.65
CA PHE A 5 2.45 -7.20 -7.24
C PHE A 5 3.15 -6.08 -6.45
N ILE A 6 2.39 -5.26 -5.72
CA ILE A 6 2.96 -4.22 -4.86
C ILE A 6 3.59 -4.86 -3.62
N TYR A 7 2.90 -5.84 -3.01
CA TYR A 7 3.42 -6.55 -1.85
C TYR A 7 4.66 -7.37 -2.20
N ASP A 8 4.66 -8.06 -3.34
CA ASP A 8 5.84 -8.80 -3.83
C ASP A 8 7.04 -7.88 -4.07
N TYR A 9 6.79 -6.69 -4.63
CA TYR A 9 7.84 -5.70 -4.86
C TYR A 9 8.42 -5.16 -3.54
N ILE A 10 7.57 -4.81 -2.56
CA ILE A 10 8.03 -4.33 -1.24
C ILE A 10 8.87 -5.41 -0.55
N PHE A 11 8.41 -6.67 -0.57
CA PHE A 11 9.14 -7.79 0.02
C PHE A 11 10.50 -8.00 -0.67
N HIS A 12 10.53 -7.98 -2.00
CA HIS A 12 11.78 -8.07 -2.76
C HIS A 12 12.76 -6.95 -2.37
N LEU A 13 12.28 -5.70 -2.35
CA LEU A 13 13.10 -4.54 -2.00
C LEU A 13 13.71 -4.65 -0.60
N LEU A 14 12.90 -5.01 0.41
CA LEU A 14 13.35 -5.17 1.78
C LEU A 14 14.40 -6.29 1.90
N ASN A 15 14.21 -7.41 1.20
CA ASN A 15 15.16 -8.51 1.20
C ASN A 15 16.51 -8.13 0.56
N GLU A 16 16.49 -7.52 -0.63
CA GLU A 16 17.73 -7.11 -1.30
C GLU A 16 18.46 -6.02 -0.51
N TYR A 17 17.73 -5.08 0.08
CA TYR A 17 18.33 -4.05 0.93
C TYR A 17 18.92 -4.63 2.23
N GLY A 18 18.25 -5.63 2.81
CA GLY A 18 18.75 -6.35 3.99
C GLY A 18 20.12 -7.00 3.76
N LYS A 19 20.42 -7.46 2.54
CA LYS A 19 21.73 -8.02 2.18
C LYS A 19 22.86 -6.99 2.21
N LEU A 20 22.55 -5.71 2.07
CA LEU A 20 23.53 -4.63 2.09
C LEU A 20 23.96 -4.22 3.50
N LEU A 21 23.27 -4.71 4.54
CA LEU A 21 23.56 -4.39 5.93
C LEU A 21 24.94 -4.94 6.32
N LYS A 22 25.85 -4.03 6.69
CA LYS A 22 27.22 -4.37 7.14
C LYS A 22 27.35 -4.55 8.64
N PHE A 23 26.24 -4.60 9.36
CA PHE A 23 26.20 -4.75 10.82
C PHE A 23 25.19 -5.83 11.20
N LYS A 24 25.37 -6.42 12.38
CA LYS A 24 24.40 -7.36 12.95
C LYS A 24 23.26 -6.56 13.60
N PRO A 25 22.01 -6.66 13.12
CA PRO A 25 20.89 -5.99 13.76
C PRO A 25 20.77 -6.45 15.22
N ASN A 26 20.53 -5.50 16.13
CA ASN A 26 20.21 -5.76 17.52
C ASN A 26 18.92 -5.01 17.88
N ILE A 27 18.11 -5.59 18.76
CA ILE A 27 16.84 -5.00 19.19
C ILE A 27 17.13 -3.83 20.15
N PRO A 28 16.72 -2.59 19.84
CA PRO A 28 16.85 -1.47 20.76
C PRO A 28 16.03 -1.67 22.05
N GLU A 29 16.50 -1.16 23.19
CA GLU A 29 15.79 -1.29 24.49
C GLU A 29 14.36 -0.73 24.49
N LYS A 30 14.09 0.26 23.64
CA LYS A 30 12.78 0.91 23.50
C LYS A 30 11.95 0.37 22.33
N ALA A 31 12.40 -0.70 21.68
CA ALA A 31 11.64 -1.29 20.59
C ALA A 31 10.39 -1.97 21.15
N THR A 32 9.24 -1.67 20.55
CA THR A 32 7.99 -2.39 20.81
C THR A 32 7.86 -3.50 19.79
N GLU A 33 7.66 -4.73 20.26
CA GLU A 33 7.35 -5.85 19.39
C GLU A 33 6.00 -5.60 18.71
N VAL A 34 5.97 -5.77 17.39
CA VAL A 34 4.74 -5.70 16.60
C VAL A 34 4.57 -7.05 15.92
N CYS A 35 3.60 -7.82 16.39
CA CYS A 35 3.10 -9.04 15.75
C CYS A 35 1.92 -8.69 14.84
N ALA A 36 1.63 -9.54 13.85
CA ALA A 36 0.52 -9.31 12.91
C ALA A 36 -0.82 -9.13 13.65
N GLU A 37 -1.04 -9.93 14.69
CA GLU A 37 -2.21 -9.90 15.56
C GLU A 37 -2.31 -8.59 16.35
N THR A 38 -1.16 -8.00 16.69
CA THR A 38 -1.08 -6.75 17.45
C THR A 38 -1.10 -5.50 16.57
N LEU A 39 -0.87 -5.65 15.26
CA LEU A 39 -0.82 -4.55 14.31
C LEU A 39 -2.18 -3.81 14.27
N ALA A 40 -3.27 -4.56 14.32
CA ALA A 40 -4.62 -4.03 14.36
C ALA A 40 -5.01 -3.42 15.73
N CYS A 41 -4.26 -3.70 16.81
CA CYS A 41 -4.62 -3.26 18.17
C CYS A 41 -4.63 -1.73 18.31
N SER A 42 -3.74 -1.04 17.60
CA SER A 42 -3.66 0.43 17.61
C SER A 42 -4.70 1.11 16.71
N ALA A 43 -5.34 0.36 15.81
CA ALA A 43 -6.33 0.86 14.87
C ALA A 43 -7.76 0.82 15.46
N THR A 44 -8.64 1.69 14.97
CA THR A 44 -10.05 1.78 15.40
C THR A 44 -11.01 1.89 14.23
N GLY A 45 -12.24 1.40 14.39
CA GLY A 45 -13.28 1.50 13.35
C GLY A 45 -12.97 0.63 12.12
N ASN A 46 -13.24 1.14 10.93
CA ASN A 46 -13.09 0.38 9.68
C ASN A 46 -11.65 -0.04 9.41
N SER A 47 -10.65 0.77 9.80
CA SER A 47 -9.24 0.41 9.60
C SER A 47 -8.86 -0.84 10.37
N ARG A 48 -9.30 -0.95 11.63
CA ARG A 48 -9.13 -2.15 12.44
C ARG A 48 -9.77 -3.37 11.79
N LYS A 49 -11.03 -3.24 11.36
CA LYS A 49 -11.77 -4.32 10.70
C LYS A 49 -11.03 -4.84 9.47
N PHE A 50 -10.58 -3.95 8.59
CA PHE A 50 -9.87 -4.36 7.37
C PHE A 50 -8.49 -4.97 7.67
N MET A 51 -7.78 -4.50 8.69
CA MET A 51 -6.52 -5.11 9.13
C MET A 51 -6.74 -6.53 9.67
N GLU A 52 -7.77 -6.72 10.50
CA GLU A 52 -8.11 -8.04 11.04
C GLU A 52 -8.57 -9.02 9.94
N GLU A 53 -9.33 -8.56 8.95
CA GLU A 53 -9.75 -9.37 7.78
C GLU A 53 -8.58 -9.75 6.86
N SER A 54 -7.51 -8.96 6.85
CA SER A 54 -6.33 -9.18 6.00
C SER A 54 -5.28 -10.10 6.64
N LEU A 55 -5.50 -10.58 7.87
CA LEU A 55 -4.58 -11.48 8.56
C LEU A 55 -4.52 -12.84 7.84
N GLU A 56 -3.31 -13.20 7.38
CA GLU A 56 -3.04 -14.51 6.79
C GLU A 56 -3.14 -15.60 7.86
N LYS A 57 -4.06 -16.55 7.70
CA LYS A 57 -4.33 -17.59 8.71
C LYS A 57 -3.45 -18.82 8.54
N SER A 58 -2.89 -19.01 7.34
CA SER A 58 -2.05 -20.16 7.02
C SER A 58 -1.14 -19.84 5.84
N PRO A 59 0.08 -20.39 5.80
CA PRO A 59 0.90 -20.30 4.60
C PRO A 59 0.17 -20.88 3.39
N SER A 60 0.33 -20.25 2.22
CA SER A 60 -0.17 -20.80 0.96
C SER A 60 0.50 -22.14 0.67
N SER A 61 -0.27 -23.14 0.23
CA SER A 61 0.24 -24.45 -0.20
C SER A 61 0.94 -24.42 -1.57
N ASN A 62 0.87 -23.29 -2.29
CA ASN A 62 1.44 -23.17 -3.62
C ASN A 62 2.91 -22.70 -3.54
N SER A 63 3.80 -23.32 -4.32
CA SER A 63 5.23 -22.97 -4.33
C SER A 63 5.53 -21.67 -5.10
N THR A 64 6.52 -20.92 -4.58
CA THR A 64 7.27 -19.76 -5.12
C THR A 64 6.54 -18.84 -6.10
N CYS A 65 6.29 -17.60 -5.64
CA CYS A 65 5.87 -16.48 -6.48
C CYS A 65 6.92 -16.18 -7.56
N THR A 66 6.48 -16.16 -8.83
CA THR A 66 7.26 -15.58 -9.92
C THR A 66 6.77 -14.15 -10.10
N LEU A 67 7.65 -13.18 -9.87
CA LEU A 67 7.32 -11.78 -10.16
C LEU A 67 6.81 -11.69 -11.61
N PRO A 68 5.67 -11.01 -11.84
CA PRO A 68 5.20 -10.82 -13.20
C PRO A 68 6.30 -10.08 -14.00
N PRO A 69 6.37 -10.30 -15.33
CA PRO A 69 7.23 -9.48 -16.16
C PRO A 69 6.93 -7.99 -15.96
N PRO A 70 7.91 -7.10 -16.18
CA PRO A 70 7.71 -5.67 -16.09
C PRO A 70 6.48 -5.25 -16.88
N TYR A 71 5.66 -4.37 -16.30
CA TYR A 71 4.48 -3.87 -16.98
C TYR A 71 4.84 -3.21 -18.30
N ASP A 72 4.03 -3.46 -19.31
CA ASP A 72 4.14 -2.80 -20.60
C ASP A 72 4.13 -1.26 -20.43
N PRO A 73 5.16 -0.53 -20.91
CA PRO A 73 5.26 0.91 -20.73
C PRO A 73 4.04 1.69 -21.24
N GLU A 74 3.42 1.23 -22.32
CA GLU A 74 2.23 1.88 -22.89
C GLU A 74 1.02 1.70 -21.99
N ALA A 75 0.78 0.49 -21.49
CA ALA A 75 -0.27 0.21 -20.51
C ALA A 75 -0.09 1.02 -19.21
N VAL A 76 1.14 1.16 -18.72
CA VAL A 76 1.44 1.98 -17.53
C VAL A 76 1.17 3.46 -17.79
N LYS A 77 1.58 3.97 -18.96
CA LYS A 77 1.32 5.35 -19.35
C LYS A 77 -0.19 5.62 -19.44
N ALA A 78 -0.93 4.75 -20.12
CA ALA A 78 -2.39 4.87 -20.25
C ALA A 78 -3.08 4.89 -18.87
N PHE A 79 -2.69 4.00 -17.95
CA PHE A 79 -3.20 3.98 -16.59
C PHE A 79 -2.92 5.29 -15.84
N ASN A 80 -1.70 5.82 -15.95
CA ASN A 80 -1.31 7.06 -15.29
C ASN A 80 -2.04 8.28 -15.88
N ASP A 81 -2.23 8.31 -17.19
CA ASP A 81 -2.95 9.39 -17.87
C ASP A 81 -4.43 9.40 -17.45
N GLU A 82 -5.07 8.22 -17.38
CA GLU A 82 -6.45 8.09 -16.90
C GLU A 82 -6.60 8.49 -15.43
N LYS A 83 -5.67 8.05 -14.58
CA LYS A 83 -5.64 8.44 -13.16
C LYS A 83 -5.58 9.97 -13.02
N LYS A 84 -4.72 10.65 -13.80
CA LYS A 84 -4.61 12.11 -13.77
C LYS A 84 -5.91 12.79 -14.22
N ARG A 85 -6.53 12.28 -15.28
CA ARG A 85 -7.81 12.80 -15.79
C ARG A 85 -8.90 12.76 -14.71
N LEU A 86 -9.02 11.64 -14.01
CA LEU A 86 -10.00 11.46 -12.95
C LEU A 86 -9.73 12.35 -11.74
N ILE A 87 -8.47 12.54 -11.36
CA ILE A 87 -8.10 13.46 -10.27
C ILE A 87 -8.53 14.88 -10.61
N LEU A 88 -8.19 15.38 -11.81
CA LEU A 88 -8.59 16.72 -12.25
C LEU A 88 -10.11 16.89 -12.33
N GLU A 89 -10.84 15.82 -12.64
CA GLU A 89 -12.30 15.82 -12.66
C GLU A 89 -12.89 15.96 -11.25
N VAL A 90 -12.35 15.24 -10.27
CA VAL A 90 -12.76 15.35 -8.87
C VAL A 90 -12.39 16.72 -8.29
N GLU A 91 -11.18 17.21 -8.53
CA GLU A 91 -10.72 18.53 -8.08
C GLU A 91 -11.65 19.64 -8.57
N ARG A 92 -12.05 19.62 -9.86
CA ARG A 92 -13.01 20.59 -10.40
C ARG A 92 -14.36 20.53 -9.69
N TRP A 93 -14.88 19.34 -9.40
CA TRP A 93 -16.14 19.20 -8.66
C TRP A 93 -16.02 19.72 -7.22
N GLU A 94 -14.87 19.51 -6.58
CA GLU A 94 -14.60 20.06 -5.25
C GLU A 94 -14.56 21.59 -5.29
N ASP A 95 -13.87 22.18 -6.26
CA ASP A 95 -13.80 23.63 -6.45
C ASP A 95 -15.21 24.23 -6.68
N GLU A 96 -15.98 23.69 -7.63
CA GLU A 96 -17.36 24.12 -7.92
C GLU A 96 -18.24 24.04 -6.66
N TYR A 97 -18.10 22.97 -5.87
CA TYR A 97 -18.83 22.81 -4.62
C TYR A 97 -18.47 23.91 -3.61
N TRP A 98 -17.19 24.17 -3.39
CA TRP A 98 -16.73 25.16 -2.43
C TRP A 98 -17.04 26.61 -2.86
N GLU A 99 -16.93 26.93 -4.15
CA GLU A 99 -17.34 28.23 -4.71
C GLU A 99 -18.85 28.45 -4.51
N SER A 100 -19.68 27.46 -4.84
CA SER A 100 -21.13 27.57 -4.62
C SER A 100 -21.49 27.77 -3.15
N LYS A 101 -20.75 27.14 -2.23
CA LYS A 101 -20.92 27.32 -0.78
C LYS A 101 -20.55 28.74 -0.33
N ALA A 102 -19.45 29.29 -0.85
CA ALA A 102 -18.98 30.63 -0.51
C ALA A 102 -19.90 31.74 -1.05
N MET A 103 -20.57 31.52 -2.20
CA MET A 103 -21.52 32.49 -2.78
C MET A 103 -22.91 32.47 -2.13
N ASN A 104 -23.25 31.41 -1.39
CA ASN A 104 -24.54 31.23 -0.71
C ASN A 104 -24.50 31.60 0.79
N GLN A 105 -23.48 32.35 1.20
CA GLN A 105 -23.26 32.83 2.57
C GLN A 105 -23.21 34.36 2.59
#